data_AF-B9XC92-F1
#
_entry.id   AF-B9XC92-F1
#
_cell.length_a   1.000
_cell.length_b   1.000
_cell.length_c   1.000
_cell.angle_alpha   90.00
_cell.angle_beta   90.00
_cell.angle_gamma   90.00
#
_symmetry.space_group_name_H-M   'P 1'
#
loop_
_entity.id
_entity.type
_entity.pdbx_description
1 polymer ?
#
loop_
_entity_poly.entity_id
_entity_poly.type
_entity_poly.pdbx_seq_one_letter_code
_entity_poly.pdbx_strand_id
1 'polypeptide(L)' 'MSKTYVIHWASRINGRMGKGTTLFEKQEAEQLVKELNHDFPDIHHEMVDNGNESQPVHPPEPVTACQA' A
#
# COMPACT_ATOMS: atom_id res chain seq x y z
N MET A 1 15.94 4.06 12.49
CA MET A 1 15.14 3.75 11.30
C MET A 1 14.35 2.49 11.60
N SER A 2 13.03 2.60 11.78
CA SER A 2 12.17 1.46 12.15
C SER A 2 11.51 0.95 10.88
N LYS A 3 11.99 -0.20 10.36
CA LYS A 3 11.36 -0.88 9.23
C LYS A 3 10.14 -1.64 9.76
N THR A 4 8.96 -1.05 9.62
CA THR A 4 7.69 -1.64 10.06
C THR A 4 6.76 -2.03 8.92
N TYR A 5 7.01 -1.60 7.69
CA TYR A 5 6.07 -1.82 6.60
C TYR A 5 6.41 -3.09 5.82
N VAL A 6 5.40 -3.91 5.52
CA VAL A 6 5.50 -5.04 4.60
C VAL A 6 4.68 -4.74 3.35
N ILE A 7 5.03 -5.37 2.24
CA ILE A 7 4.26 -5.25 0.99
C ILE A 7 3.41 -6.50 0.82
N HIS A 8 2.11 -6.31 0.75
CA HIS A 8 1.16 -7.33 0.36
C HIS A 8 0.90 -7.24 -1.14
N TRP A 9 0.62 -8.38 -1.75
CA TRP A 9 0.24 -8.46 -3.15
C TRP A 9 -0.95 -9.38 -3.34
N ALA A 10 -1.87 -9.00 -4.22
CA ALA A 10 -3.06 -9.75 -4.57
C ALA A 10 -3.22 -9.77 -6.09
N SER A 11 -3.10 -10.95 -6.68
CA SER A 11 -3.38 -11.18 -8.10
C SER A 11 -4.88 -11.13 -8.37
N ARG A 12 -5.31 -10.21 -9.23
CA ARG A 12 -6.72 -10.09 -9.66
C ARG A 12 -7.14 -11.21 -10.62
N ILE A 13 -6.17 -11.78 -11.33
CA ILE A 13 -6.36 -12.83 -12.35
C ILE A 13 -6.52 -14.22 -11.76
N ASN A 14 -5.73 -14.56 -10.73
CA ASN A 14 -5.69 -15.92 -10.17
C ASN A 14 -6.30 -16.02 -8.76
N GLY A 15 -6.73 -14.89 -8.17
CA GLY A 15 -7.20 -14.83 -6.78
C GLY A 15 -6.11 -15.18 -5.74
N ARG A 16 -4.85 -15.25 -6.17
CA ARG A 16 -3.72 -15.55 -5.29
C ARG A 16 -3.26 -14.29 -4.60
N MET A 17 -3.08 -14.37 -3.29
CA MET A 17 -2.55 -13.29 -2.49
C MET A 17 -1.38 -13.80 -1.65
N GLY A 18 -0.41 -12.92 -1.44
CA GLY A 18 0.77 -13.21 -0.64
C GLY A 18 1.25 -11.96 0.09
N LYS A 19 1.97 -12.19 1.19
CA LYS A 19 2.66 -11.12 1.90
C LYS A 19 4.17 -11.28 1.75
N GLY A 20 4.84 -10.18 1.49
CA GLY A 20 6.28 -10.09 1.65
C GLY A 20 6.65 -10.29 3.13
N THR A 21 7.75 -10.98 3.37
CA THR A 21 8.36 -11.09 4.71
C THR A 21 9.37 -9.98 4.97
N THR A 22 9.76 -9.23 3.93
CA THR A 22 10.70 -8.13 4.02
C THR A 22 10.04 -6.89 4.59
N LEU A 23 10.69 -6.31 5.59
CA LEU A 23 10.31 -5.04 6.20
C LEU A 23 11.00 -3.89 5.48
N PHE A 24 10.23 -2.85 5.18
CA PHE A 24 10.63 -1.65 4.47
C PHE A 24 10.34 -0.41 5.33
N GLU A 25 11.01 0.68 5.02
CA GLU A 25 10.63 1.99 5.54
C GLU A 25 9.40 2.52 4.77
N LYS A 26 8.64 3.44 5.38
CA LYS A 26 7.41 3.98 4.77
C LYS A 26 7.63 4.52 3.35
N GLN A 27 8.68 5.33 3.16
CA GLN A 27 8.98 5.94 1.87
C GLN A 27 9.40 4.89 0.83
N GLU A 28 10.22 3.92 1.24
CA GLU A 28 10.64 2.81 0.37
C GLU A 28 9.44 1.96 -0.04
N ALA A 29 8.58 1.60 0.91
CA ALA A 29 7.38 0.82 0.66
C ALA A 29 6.41 1.53 -0.29
N GLU A 30 6.17 2.83 -0.09
CA GLU A 30 5.27 3.61 -0.93
C GLU A 30 5.78 3.72 -2.37
N GLN A 31 7.08 3.95 -2.55
CA GLN A 31 7.68 4.01 -3.88
C GLN A 31 7.61 2.64 -4.57
N LEU A 32 7.98 1.58 -3.86
CA LEU A 32 7.98 0.22 -4.40
C LEU A 32 6.56 -0.23 -4.79
N VAL A 33 5.54 0.11 -3.98
CA VAL A 33 4.14 -0.17 -4.31
C VAL A 33 3.68 0.58 -5.56
N LYS A 34 4.08 1.85 -5.74
CA LYS A 34 3.77 2.62 -6.96
C LYS A 34 4.39 1.98 -8.20
N GLU A 35 5.67 1.63 -8.13
CA GLU A 35 6.38 0.98 -9.23
C GLU A 35 5.76 -0.38 -9.58
N LEU A 36 5.45 -1.20 -8.57
CA LEU A 36 4.87 -2.52 -8.78
C LEU A 36 3.43 -2.46 -9.34
N ASN A 37 2.58 -1.55 -8.87
CA ASN A 37 1.23 -1.41 -9.45
C ASN A 37 1.27 -0.85 -10.88
N HIS A 38 2.29 -0.05 -11.23
CA HIS A 38 2.46 0.46 -12.58
C HIS A 38 2.93 -0.64 -13.55
N ASP A 39 3.90 -1.45 -13.14
CA ASP A 39 4.47 -2.52 -13.98
C ASP A 39 3.56 -3.75 -14.04
N PHE A 40 2.84 -4.04 -12.94
CA PHE A 40 1.93 -5.19 -12.80
C PHE A 40 0.50 -4.75 -12.48
N PRO A 41 -0.27 -4.21 -13.45
CA PRO A 41 -1.64 -3.75 -13.22
C PRO A 41 -2.61 -4.88 -12.83
N ASP A 42 -2.28 -6.12 -13.17
CA ASP A 42 -3.04 -7.32 -12.79
C ASP A 42 -2.82 -7.77 -11.34
N ILE A 43 -1.79 -7.23 -10.68
CA ILE A 43 -1.41 -7.55 -9.30
C ILE A 43 -1.50 -6.29 -8.47
N HIS A 44 -2.47 -6.27 -7.56
CA HIS A 44 -2.61 -5.17 -6.62
C HIS A 44 -1.57 -5.29 -5.52
N HIS A 45 -0.67 -4.32 -5.43
CA HIS A 45 0.32 -4.22 -4.37
C HIS A 45 -0.10 -3.16 -3.35
N GLU A 46 0.04 -3.46 -2.07
CA GLU A 46 -0.34 -2.58 -0.96
C GLU A 46 0.74 -2.61 0.13
N MET A 47 1.07 -1.44 0.70
CA MET A 47 1.93 -1.39 1.89
C MET A 47 1.08 -1.53 3.14
N VAL A 48 1.48 -2.44 4.02
CA VAL A 48 0.78 -2.74 5.27
C VAL A 48 1.77 -2.57 6.42
N ASP A 49 1.36 -1.87 7.46
CA ASP A 49 2.20 -1.75 8.66
C ASP A 49 2.13 -3.06 9.46
N ASN A 50 3.30 -3.66 9.73
CA ASN A 50 3.46 -4.92 10.45
C ASN A 50 3.28 -4.77 11.96
N GLY A 51 3.18 -3.55 12.49
CA GLY A 51 3.14 -3.26 13.92
C GLY A 51 1.98 -2.38 14.39
N ASN A 52 1.17 -1.80 13.50
CA ASN A 52 0.09 -0.92 13.89
C ASN A 52 -1.06 -0.90 12.87
N GLU A 53 -2.23 -1.38 13.30
CA GLU A 53 -3.53 -1.12 12.68
C GLU A 53 -3.88 0.38 12.84
N SER A 54 -3.07 1.26 12.26
CA SER A 54 -3.32 2.71 12.24
C SER A 54 -3.26 3.18 10.80
N GLN A 55 -4.38 2.91 10.12
CA GLN A 55 -4.98 3.57 8.97
C GLN A 55 -4.07 3.97 7.79
N PRO A 56 -4.39 3.53 6.56
CA PRO A 56 -3.70 3.98 5.36
C PRO A 56 -3.90 5.49 5.25
N VAL A 57 -2.79 6.20 5.08
CA VAL A 57 -2.75 7.65 4.90
C VAL A 57 -3.27 7.98 3.50
N HIS A 58 -4.59 7.83 3.30
CA HIS A 58 -5.25 8.60 2.27
C HIS A 58 -5.16 10.06 2.75
N PRO A 59 -4.54 10.99 2.00
CA PRO A 59 -4.71 12.40 2.31
C PRO A 59 -6.22 12.63 2.33
N PRO A 60 -6.77 13.31 3.35
CA PRO A 60 -8.19 13.62 3.36
C PRO A 60 -8.48 14.31 2.03
N GLU A 61 -9.30 13.67 1.20
CA GLU A 61 -9.86 14.35 0.03
C GLU A 61 -10.41 15.68 0.53
N PRO A 62 -10.08 16.82 -0.12
CA PRO A 62 -10.60 18.10 0.32
C PRO A 62 -12.12 17.98 0.25
N VAL A 63 -12.74 17.93 1.43
CA VAL A 63 -14.18 17.92 1.58
C VAL A 63 -14.70 19.13 0.81
N THR A 64 -15.21 18.91 -0.40
CA THR A 64 -15.92 19.95 -1.14
C THR A 64 -17.28 20.04 -0.47
N ALA A 65 -17.31 20.70 0.67
CA ALA A 65 -18.51 21.30 1.21
C ALA A 65 -18.82 22.52 0.35
N CYS A 66 -19.35 22.30 -0.86
CA CYS A 66 -20.13 23.33 -1.54
C CYS A 66 -21.48 23.42 -0.80
N GLN A 67 -21.51 24.22 0.26
CA GLN A 67 -22.74 24.81 0.76
C GLN A 67 -22.82 26.23 0.18
N ALA A 68 -23.76 26.45 -0.73
CA ALA A 68 -24.35 27.76 -1.06
C ALA A 68 -25.73 27.54 -1.67
#